data_AF-A0A0Q0X551-F1
#
_entry.id   AF-A0A0Q0X551-F1
#
_cell.length_a   1.000
_cell.length_b   1.000
_cell.length_c   1.000
_cell.angle_alpha   90.00
_cell.angle_beta   90.00
_cell.angle_gamma   90.00
#
_symmetry.space_group_name_H-M   'P 1'
#
loop_
_entity.id
_entity.type
_entity.pdbx_description
1 polymer ?
#
loop_
_entity_poly.entity_id
_entity_poly.type
_entity_poly.pdbx_seq_one_letter_code
_entity_poly.pdbx_strand_id
1 'polypeptide(L)'
;MKNILLIIIICFLNQLSAQEIVGMKDLYVENDLTYKVADDKLFSGQAQHVRKNEHLVYEEYFENGKLTKSITYYNGTEKPTPASETEYYWETQTKRKETNYGLNKPTTEFKHYNKNGKKTLIEQYENDKLIYRCEYQKNKKHGTEYCLKDDGTELRIEYRNGKKVKK
;
A
#
# COMPACT_ATOMS: atom_id res chain seq x y z
N MET A 1 11.72 50.18 -2.56
CA MET A 1 10.83 49.21 -3.25
C MET A 1 11.54 47.92 -3.74
N LYS A 2 12.78 47.63 -3.32
CA LYS A 2 13.47 46.38 -3.71
C LYS A 2 13.06 45.16 -2.86
N ASN A 3 12.56 45.39 -1.64
CA ASN A 3 12.23 44.32 -0.69
C ASN A 3 10.77 43.82 -0.79
N ILE A 4 9.88 44.54 -1.49
CA ILE A 4 8.47 44.13 -1.68
C ILE A 4 8.36 43.03 -2.74
N LEU A 5 9.22 43.08 -3.78
CA LEU A 5 9.23 42.06 -4.83
C LEU A 5 9.60 40.66 -4.30
N LEU A 6 10.47 40.60 -3.29
CA LEU A 6 10.91 39.33 -2.68
C LEU A 6 9.78 38.64 -1.90
N ILE A 7 8.90 39.42 -1.25
CA ILE A 7 7.77 38.90 -0.48
C ILE A 7 6.70 38.30 -1.41
N ILE A 8 6.45 38.93 -2.56
CA ILE A 8 5.51 38.43 -3.56
C ILE A 8 5.98 37.08 -4.13
N ILE A 9 7.28 36.93 -4.40
CA ILE A 9 7.87 35.67 -4.89
C ILE A 9 7.73 34.54 -3.86
N ILE A 10 7.88 34.83 -2.57
CA ILE A 10 7.72 33.83 -1.50
C ILE A 10 6.26 33.37 -1.35
N CYS A 11 5.27 34.24 -1.60
CA CYS A 11 3.86 33.84 -1.59
C CYS A 11 3.47 32.89 -2.74
N PHE A 12 4.10 33.03 -3.92
CA PHE A 12 3.87 32.11 -5.05
C PHE A 12 4.53 30.74 -4.87
N LEU A 13 5.66 30.67 -4.14
CA LEU A 13 6.34 29.40 -3.85
C LEU A 13 5.64 28.54 -2.78
N ASN A 14 4.70 29.12 -2.02
CA ASN A 14 3.92 28.43 -1.00
C ASN A 14 2.61 27.80 -1.51
N GLN A 15 2.39 27.74 -2.83
CA GLN A 15 1.33 26.89 -3.41
C GLN A 15 1.74 25.40 -3.42
N LEU A 16 2.43 24.94 -2.38
CA LEU A 16 2.41 23.54 -1.96
C LEU A 16 0.99 23.25 -1.52
N SER A 17 0.12 23.01 -2.51
CA SER A 17 -1.28 22.67 -2.28
C SER A 17 -1.29 21.39 -1.45
N ALA A 18 -1.72 21.51 -0.19
CA ALA A 18 -1.99 20.34 0.62
C ALA A 18 -2.93 19.44 -0.18
N GLN A 19 -2.58 18.15 -0.28
CA GLN A 19 -3.36 17.19 -1.06
C GLN A 19 -4.80 17.16 -0.52
N GLU A 20 -5.79 17.31 -1.40
CA GLU A 20 -7.21 17.40 -0.99
C GLU A 20 -7.63 16.13 -0.25
N ILE A 21 -8.33 16.29 0.87
CA ILE A 21 -8.90 15.17 1.65
C ILE A 21 -10.43 15.23 1.56
N VAL A 22 -11.06 14.13 1.12
CA VAL A 22 -12.52 14.01 0.97
C VAL A 22 -13.06 12.75 1.62
N GLY A 23 -14.37 12.68 1.84
CA GLY A 23 -15.02 11.42 2.21
C GLY A 23 -15.19 10.53 0.97
N MET A 24 -15.11 9.21 1.13
CA MET A 24 -15.33 8.28 0.01
C MET A 24 -16.71 8.42 -0.66
N LYS A 25 -17.72 8.91 0.08
CA LYS A 25 -19.06 9.21 -0.45
C LYS A 25 -19.09 10.39 -1.43
N ASP A 26 -18.05 11.22 -1.43
CA ASP A 26 -17.93 12.43 -2.25
C ASP A 26 -17.28 12.11 -3.61
N LEU A 27 -17.01 10.82 -3.88
CA LEU A 27 -16.38 10.30 -5.08
C LEU A 27 -17.26 9.25 -5.77
N TYR A 28 -17.11 9.13 -7.09
CA TYR A 28 -17.68 8.04 -7.87
C TYR A 28 -16.66 7.51 -8.88
N VAL A 29 -16.85 6.27 -9.34
CA VAL A 29 -15.96 5.60 -10.30
C VAL A 29 -16.69 5.39 -11.61
N GLU A 30 -16.07 5.80 -12.70
CA GLU A 30 -16.53 5.60 -14.07
C GLU A 30 -15.33 5.28 -14.97
N ASN A 31 -15.42 4.24 -15.80
CA ASN A 31 -14.35 3.82 -16.73
C ASN A 31 -12.95 3.70 -16.07
N ASP A 32 -12.89 3.07 -14.88
CA ASP A 32 -11.68 2.91 -14.07
C ASP A 32 -11.00 4.22 -13.65
N LEU A 33 -11.73 5.33 -13.66
CA LEU A 33 -11.30 6.64 -13.20
C LEU A 33 -12.23 7.12 -12.09
N THR A 34 -11.65 7.81 -11.12
CA THR A 34 -12.34 8.32 -9.94
C THR A 34 -12.55 9.82 -10.07
N TYR A 35 -13.78 10.24 -9.86
CA TYR A 35 -14.24 11.61 -10.04
C TYR A 35 -14.86 12.14 -8.75
N LYS A 36 -14.80 13.46 -8.57
CA LYS A 36 -15.52 14.14 -7.50
C LYS A 36 -16.98 14.35 -7.89
N VAL A 37 -17.90 14.02 -6.99
CA VAL A 37 -19.34 14.25 -7.19
C VAL A 37 -19.68 15.75 -7.32
N ALA A 38 -18.90 16.62 -6.68
CA ALA A 38 -19.21 18.05 -6.61
C ALA A 38 -19.04 18.79 -7.95
N ASP A 39 -18.12 18.34 -8.79
CA ASP A 39 -17.75 19.06 -10.03
C ASP A 39 -17.36 18.15 -11.21
N ASP A 40 -17.57 16.83 -11.09
CA ASP A 40 -17.31 15.81 -12.11
C ASP A 40 -15.86 15.80 -12.64
N LYS A 41 -14.90 16.33 -11.86
CA LYS A 41 -13.48 16.33 -12.22
C LYS A 41 -12.76 15.09 -11.68
N LEU A 42 -11.72 14.68 -12.39
CA LEU A 42 -10.80 13.64 -11.94
C LEU A 42 -10.23 14.01 -10.56
N PHE A 43 -10.29 13.06 -9.64
CA PHE A 43 -9.84 13.27 -8.28
C PHE A 43 -8.33 13.01 -8.15
N SER A 44 -7.63 13.96 -7.55
CA SER A 44 -6.24 13.83 -7.10
C SER A 44 -6.19 14.21 -5.63
N GLY A 45 -6.02 13.24 -4.75
CA GLY A 45 -6.25 13.47 -3.34
C GLY A 45 -6.28 12.19 -2.50
N GLN A 46 -6.69 12.35 -1.26
CA GLN A 46 -6.91 11.29 -0.29
C GLN A 46 -8.41 11.17 0.00
N ALA A 47 -8.97 9.99 -0.17
CA ALA A 47 -10.33 9.67 0.23
C ALA A 47 -10.31 8.88 1.54
N GLN A 48 -11.18 9.23 2.48
CA GLN A 48 -11.24 8.59 3.78
C GLN A 48 -12.61 7.95 4.03
N HIS A 49 -12.59 6.79 4.69
CA HIS A 49 -13.75 6.23 5.38
C HIS A 49 -13.56 6.39 6.89
N VAL A 50 -14.34 7.29 7.47
CA VAL A 50 -14.39 7.57 8.90
C VAL A 50 -15.75 7.11 9.42
N ARG A 51 -15.76 6.36 10.53
CA ARG A 51 -16.98 5.88 11.18
C ARG A 51 -17.69 7.00 11.93
N LYS A 52 -18.94 6.73 12.37
CA LYS A 52 -19.73 7.68 13.19
C LYS A 52 -19.06 8.09 14.50
N ASN A 53 -18.20 7.24 15.05
CA ASN A 53 -17.41 7.50 16.25
C ASN A 53 -16.05 8.15 15.94
N GLU A 54 -15.91 8.77 14.77
CA GLU A 54 -14.70 9.46 14.30
C GLU A 54 -13.48 8.55 14.08
N HIS A 55 -13.65 7.23 14.17
CA HIS A 55 -12.57 6.27 13.92
C HIS A 55 -12.29 6.14 12.42
N LEU A 56 -11.09 6.52 11.99
CA LEU A 56 -10.59 6.29 10.63
C LEU A 56 -10.28 4.80 10.43
N VAL A 57 -10.88 4.20 9.39
CA VAL A 57 -10.74 2.76 9.14
C VAL A 57 -10.14 2.42 7.78
N TYR A 58 -10.24 3.32 6.82
CA TYR A 58 -9.77 3.06 5.46
C TYR A 58 -9.46 4.37 4.73
N GLU A 59 -8.42 4.33 3.91
CA GLU A 59 -7.99 5.44 3.07
C GLU A 59 -7.58 4.95 1.69
N GLU A 60 -7.81 5.80 0.69
CA GLU A 60 -7.37 5.62 -0.68
C GLU A 60 -6.71 6.90 -1.19
N TYR A 61 -5.66 6.75 -1.97
CA TYR A 61 -4.89 7.84 -2.55
C TYR A 61 -5.01 7.79 -4.07
N PHE A 62 -5.40 8.91 -4.66
CA PHE A 62 -5.65 9.03 -6.08
C PHE A 62 -4.75 10.07 -6.72
N GLU A 63 -4.36 9.81 -7.96
CA GLU A 63 -3.70 10.75 -8.84
C GLU A 63 -4.40 10.67 -10.20
N ASN A 64 -4.94 11.79 -10.67
CA ASN A 64 -5.72 11.92 -11.90
C ASN A 64 -6.80 10.82 -12.04
N GLY A 65 -7.52 10.57 -10.94
CA GLY A 65 -8.59 9.57 -10.85
C GLY A 65 -8.12 8.12 -10.73
N LYS A 66 -6.82 7.83 -10.79
CA LYS A 66 -6.27 6.47 -10.64
C LYS A 66 -5.86 6.19 -9.20
N LEU A 67 -6.21 5.02 -8.70
CA LEU A 67 -5.82 4.56 -7.37
C LEU A 67 -4.32 4.23 -7.36
N THR A 68 -3.61 4.76 -6.38
CA THR A 68 -2.15 4.58 -6.21
C THR A 68 -1.81 3.79 -4.97
N LYS A 69 -2.54 4.05 -3.88
CA LYS A 69 -2.34 3.41 -2.57
C LYS A 69 -3.67 3.30 -1.83
N SER A 70 -3.84 2.25 -1.04
CA SER A 70 -4.91 2.13 -0.05
C SER A 70 -4.36 1.67 1.30
N ILE A 71 -4.92 2.16 2.40
CA ILE A 71 -4.51 1.83 3.77
C ILE A 71 -5.73 1.39 4.55
N THR A 72 -5.68 0.21 5.18
CA THR A 72 -6.66 -0.21 6.18
C THR A 72 -6.08 -0.05 7.58
N TYR A 73 -6.91 0.31 8.54
CA TYR A 73 -6.50 0.54 9.92
C TYR A 73 -7.10 -0.49 10.86
N TYR A 74 -6.38 -0.81 11.93
CA TYR A 74 -6.89 -1.64 13.00
C TYR A 74 -8.11 -1.01 13.67
N ASN A 75 -9.05 -1.85 14.10
CA ASN A 75 -10.19 -1.40 14.89
C ASN A 75 -9.82 -1.35 16.38
N GLY A 76 -10.38 -0.40 17.12
CA GLY A 76 -10.24 -0.32 18.57
C GLY A 76 -8.87 0.17 19.07
N THR A 77 -8.01 0.69 18.18
CA THR A 77 -6.82 1.45 18.58
C THR A 77 -7.19 2.90 18.83
N GLU A 78 -6.61 3.52 19.86
CA GLU A 78 -6.87 4.93 20.19
C GLU A 78 -6.49 5.88 19.04
N LYS A 79 -5.40 5.54 18.33
CA LYS A 79 -4.93 6.26 17.15
C LYS A 79 -5.00 5.35 15.92
N PRO A 80 -5.22 5.89 14.71
CA PRO A 80 -5.17 5.11 13.49
C PRO A 80 -3.83 4.38 13.36
N THR A 81 -3.88 3.05 13.48
CA THR A 81 -2.70 2.18 13.35
C THR A 81 -2.88 1.34 12.09
N PRO A 82 -2.02 1.49 11.06
CA PRO A 82 -2.13 0.73 9.82
C PRO A 82 -2.13 -0.78 10.08
N ALA A 83 -3.12 -1.48 9.54
CA ALA A 83 -3.18 -2.94 9.50
C ALA A 83 -2.60 -3.46 8.19
N SER A 84 -2.93 -2.80 7.08
CA SER A 84 -2.32 -3.09 5.78
C SER A 84 -2.24 -1.87 4.89
N GLU A 85 -1.24 -1.86 4.01
CA GLU A 85 -1.08 -0.93 2.91
C GLU A 85 -1.03 -1.71 1.60
N THR A 86 -1.72 -1.24 0.57
CA THR A 86 -1.64 -1.80 -0.78
C THR A 86 -1.26 -0.71 -1.76
N GLU A 87 -0.27 -0.98 -2.59
CA GLU A 87 0.17 -0.12 -3.69
C GLU A 87 -0.26 -0.75 -5.02
N TYR A 88 -0.61 0.07 -6.01
CA TYR A 88 -1.17 -0.38 -7.28
C TYR A 88 -0.26 -0.03 -8.46
N TYR A 89 -0.31 -0.85 -9.51
CA TYR A 89 0.27 -0.50 -10.80
C TYR A 89 -0.60 0.56 -11.48
N TRP A 90 0.03 1.64 -11.95
CA TRP A 90 -0.66 2.72 -12.65
C TRP A 90 -1.48 2.20 -13.84
N GLU A 91 -0.85 1.39 -14.69
CA GLU A 91 -1.40 1.02 -15.99
C GLU A 91 -2.52 -0.01 -15.90
N THR A 92 -2.40 -0.99 -15.00
CA THR A 92 -3.37 -2.10 -14.89
C THR A 92 -4.30 -1.99 -13.69
N GLN A 93 -4.03 -1.05 -12.76
CA GLN A 93 -4.73 -0.92 -11.48
C GLN A 93 -4.75 -2.22 -10.64
N THR A 94 -3.88 -3.18 -10.97
CA THR A 94 -3.66 -4.38 -10.16
C THR A 94 -2.73 -4.07 -8.99
N LYS A 95 -2.85 -4.85 -7.90
CA LYS A 95 -1.91 -4.75 -6.77
C LYS A 95 -0.48 -4.94 -7.26
N ARG A 96 0.42 -4.06 -6.83
CA ARG A 96 1.88 -4.15 -6.97
C ARG A 96 2.51 -4.78 -5.73
N LYS A 97 2.13 -4.25 -4.57
CA LYS A 97 2.66 -4.64 -3.27
C LYS A 97 1.56 -4.54 -2.22
N GLU A 98 1.51 -5.49 -1.32
CA GLU A 98 0.69 -5.45 -0.10
C GLU A 98 1.62 -5.61 1.09
N THR A 99 1.57 -4.66 2.03
CA THR A 99 2.29 -4.69 3.29
C THR A 99 1.28 -4.94 4.40
N ASN A 100 1.47 -5.97 5.22
CA ASN A 100 0.64 -6.25 6.40
C ASN A 100 1.48 -6.05 7.66
N TYR A 101 0.93 -5.33 8.64
CA TYR A 101 1.62 -5.01 9.90
C TYR A 101 0.99 -5.78 11.04
N GLY A 102 1.79 -6.34 11.94
CA GLY A 102 1.30 -6.96 13.17
C GLY A 102 0.90 -5.91 14.20
N LEU A 103 -0.27 -6.10 14.84
CA LEU A 103 -0.73 -5.17 15.89
C LEU A 103 0.09 -5.31 17.18
N ASN A 104 0.24 -6.55 17.67
CA ASN A 104 0.84 -6.84 18.97
C ASN A 104 2.31 -7.26 18.88
N LYS A 105 2.75 -7.64 17.68
CA LYS A 105 4.12 -8.06 17.40
C LYS A 105 4.67 -7.19 16.28
N PRO A 106 5.96 -6.80 16.32
CA PRO A 106 6.61 -6.01 15.28
C PRO A 106 6.93 -6.88 14.06
N THR A 107 5.88 -7.45 13.47
CA THR A 107 5.95 -8.29 12.28
C THR A 107 5.46 -7.51 11.08
N THR A 108 6.19 -7.61 9.96
CA THR A 108 5.80 -7.00 8.69
C THR A 108 5.85 -8.06 7.61
N GLU A 109 4.76 -8.24 6.86
CA GLU A 109 4.73 -9.12 5.69
C GLU A 109 4.60 -8.28 4.42
N PHE A 110 5.48 -8.51 3.46
CA PHE A 110 5.39 -7.97 2.12
C PHE A 110 4.94 -9.05 1.15
N LYS A 111 3.91 -8.78 0.35
CA LYS A 111 3.52 -9.59 -0.80
C LYS A 111 3.69 -8.77 -2.06
N HIS A 112 4.47 -9.29 -3.00
CA HIS A 112 4.70 -8.66 -4.29
C HIS A 112 3.94 -9.39 -5.38
N TYR A 113 3.49 -8.63 -6.37
CA TYR A 113 2.71 -9.10 -7.50
C TYR A 113 3.28 -8.51 -8.78
N ASN A 114 3.10 -9.21 -9.90
CA ASN A 114 3.35 -8.66 -11.22
C ASN A 114 2.12 -7.87 -11.74
N LYS A 115 2.29 -7.18 -12.88
CA LYS A 115 1.23 -6.38 -13.53
C LYS A 115 -0.06 -7.14 -13.88
N ASN A 116 -0.04 -8.48 -13.85
CA ASN A 116 -1.19 -9.35 -14.09
C ASN A 116 -1.82 -9.85 -12.76
N GLY A 117 -1.47 -9.25 -11.62
CA GLY A 117 -1.94 -9.62 -10.30
C GLY A 117 -1.48 -11.00 -9.81
N LYS A 118 -0.42 -11.58 -10.39
CA LYS A 118 0.15 -12.85 -9.92
C LYS A 118 1.28 -12.59 -8.94
N LYS A 119 1.24 -13.29 -7.81
CA LYS A 119 2.25 -13.23 -6.75
C LYS A 119 3.62 -13.63 -7.29
N THR A 120 4.64 -12.87 -6.92
CA THR A 120 6.05 -13.08 -7.30
C THR A 120 6.95 -13.33 -6.10
N LEU A 121 6.65 -12.74 -4.94
CA LEU A 121 7.48 -12.84 -3.73
C LEU A 121 6.62 -12.64 -2.48
N ILE A 122 6.95 -13.37 -1.41
CA ILE A 122 6.55 -13.03 -0.05
C ILE A 122 7.81 -12.90 0.80
N GLU A 123 7.85 -11.88 1.63
CA GLU A 123 8.85 -11.69 2.68
C GLU A 123 8.15 -11.40 4.01
N GLN A 124 8.64 -11.97 5.10
CA GLN A 124 8.16 -11.64 6.44
C GLN A 124 9.36 -11.28 7.31
N TYR A 125 9.18 -10.21 8.08
CA TYR A 125 10.15 -9.68 9.01
C TYR A 125 9.58 -9.69 10.41
N GLU A 126 10.41 -9.95 11.41
CA GLU A 126 10.12 -9.76 12.82
C GLU A 126 11.27 -8.99 13.46
N ASN A 127 10.99 -7.85 14.09
CA ASN A 127 12.02 -6.94 14.60
C ASN A 127 13.08 -6.59 13.55
N ASP A 128 12.63 -6.24 12.33
CA ASP A 128 13.46 -5.93 11.15
C ASP A 128 14.38 -7.07 10.67
N LYS A 129 14.25 -8.28 11.20
CA LYS A 129 14.98 -9.48 10.75
C LYS A 129 14.10 -10.31 9.84
N LEU A 130 14.65 -10.71 8.68
CA LEU A 130 13.96 -11.60 7.75
C LEU A 130 13.76 -12.98 8.39
N ILE A 131 12.52 -13.41 8.55
CA ILE A 131 12.16 -14.74 9.11
C ILE A 131 11.61 -15.69 8.04
N TYR A 132 11.12 -15.14 6.94
CA TYR A 132 10.56 -15.91 5.82
C TYR A 132 10.77 -15.18 4.50
N ARG A 133 11.17 -15.91 3.46
CA ARG A 133 11.16 -15.42 2.07
C ARG A 133 10.79 -16.55 1.13
N CYS A 134 9.89 -16.31 0.19
CA CYS A 134 9.53 -17.33 -0.79
C CYS A 134 9.16 -16.73 -2.14
N GLU A 135 9.82 -17.24 -3.18
CA GLU A 135 9.59 -16.84 -4.57
C GLU A 135 8.41 -17.61 -5.17
N TYR A 136 7.66 -16.92 -6.04
CA TYR A 136 6.47 -17.44 -6.69
C TYR A 136 6.52 -17.20 -8.19
N GLN A 137 5.99 -18.16 -8.94
CA GLN A 137 5.69 -18.03 -10.35
C GLN A 137 4.26 -18.51 -10.58
N LYS A 138 3.42 -17.67 -11.21
CA LYS A 138 1.99 -17.97 -11.47
C LYS A 138 1.25 -18.45 -10.20
N ASN A 139 1.44 -17.74 -9.08
CA ASN A 139 0.86 -18.05 -7.76
C ASN A 139 1.31 -19.38 -7.13
N LYS A 140 2.34 -20.04 -7.65
CA LYS A 140 2.91 -21.26 -7.06
C LYS A 140 4.34 -21.00 -6.63
N LYS A 141 4.77 -21.59 -5.50
CA LYS A 141 6.18 -21.52 -5.06
C LYS A 141 7.11 -21.96 -6.19
N HIS A 142 8.08 -21.15 -6.53
CA HIS A 142 9.02 -21.40 -7.61
C HIS A 142 10.30 -20.61 -7.35
N GLY A 143 11.43 -21.30 -7.27
CA GLY A 143 12.69 -20.75 -6.76
C GLY A 143 12.91 -21.14 -5.30
N THR A 144 13.61 -20.28 -4.56
CA THR A 144 14.04 -20.62 -3.20
C THR A 144 13.04 -20.11 -2.16
N GLU A 145 12.66 -21.01 -1.24
CA GLU A 145 12.06 -20.69 0.05
C GLU A 145 13.16 -20.65 1.12
N TYR A 146 13.16 -19.58 1.90
CA TYR A 146 13.95 -19.40 3.11
C TYR A 146 13.01 -19.31 4.31
N CYS A 147 13.36 -19.98 5.39
CA CYS A 147 12.68 -19.87 6.68
C CYS A 147 13.66 -20.18 7.82
N LEU A 148 13.32 -19.74 9.03
CA LEU A 148 14.01 -20.13 10.25
C LEU A 148 13.30 -21.32 10.90
N LYS A 149 14.06 -22.28 11.43
CA LYS A 149 13.54 -23.31 12.34
C LYS A 149 13.33 -22.72 13.75
N ASP A 150 12.67 -23.47 14.62
CA ASP A 150 12.43 -23.09 16.01
C ASP A 150 13.73 -22.82 16.80
N ASP A 151 14.84 -23.49 16.42
CA ASP A 151 16.17 -23.28 17.00
C ASP A 151 16.94 -22.10 16.39
N GLY A 152 16.33 -21.36 15.46
CA GLY A 152 16.93 -20.24 14.73
C GLY A 152 17.80 -20.65 13.54
N THR A 153 17.95 -21.96 13.24
CA THR A 153 18.73 -22.42 12.10
C THR A 153 18.03 -22.08 10.79
N GLU A 154 18.80 -21.57 9.83
CA GLU A 154 18.29 -21.29 8.49
C GLU A 154 17.97 -22.57 7.71
N LEU A 155 16.83 -22.57 7.04
CA LEU A 155 16.40 -23.62 6.14
C LEU A 155 16.11 -23.02 4.76
N ARG A 156 16.75 -23.59 3.73
CA ARG A 156 16.51 -23.26 2.33
C ARG A 156 15.96 -24.46 1.58
N ILE A 157 14.81 -24.28 0.93
CA ILE A 157 14.12 -25.31 0.16
C ILE A 157 13.88 -24.79 -1.25
N GLU A 158 14.29 -25.55 -2.27
CA GLU A 158 14.04 -25.19 -3.66
C GLU A 158 12.68 -25.75 -4.12
N TYR A 159 11.89 -24.95 -4.84
CA TYR A 159 10.62 -25.34 -5.42
C TYR A 159 10.61 -25.14 -6.94
N ARG A 160 9.93 -26.04 -7.65
CA ARG A 160 9.58 -25.88 -9.07
C ARG A 160 8.09 -26.10 -9.24
N ASN A 161 7.38 -25.04 -9.66
CA ASN A 161 5.94 -25.09 -9.95
C ASN A 161 5.10 -25.67 -8.79
N GLY A 162 5.42 -25.26 -7.56
CA GLY A 162 4.75 -25.67 -6.33
C GLY A 162 5.25 -26.98 -5.72
N LYS A 163 6.19 -27.68 -6.36
CA LYS A 163 6.75 -28.95 -5.84
C LYS A 163 8.15 -28.73 -5.28
N LYS A 164 8.41 -29.25 -4.08
CA LYS A 164 9.75 -29.29 -3.50
C LYS A 164 10.68 -30.10 -4.41
N VAL A 165 11.84 -29.55 -4.74
CA VAL A 165 12.91 -30.28 -5.42
C VAL A 165 13.64 -31.10 -4.36
N LYS A 166 13.55 -32.43 -4.46
CA LYS A 166 14.36 -33.31 -3.62
C LYS A 166 15.81 -33.21 -4.10
N LYS A 167 16.73 -33.01 -3.17
CA LYS A 167 18.16 -33.21 -3.40
C LYS A 167 18.45 -34.71 -3.34
#